data_AF-A0A9D9UKX9-F1
#
_entry.id   AF-A0A9D9UKX9-F1
#
_cell.length_a   1.000
_cell.length_b   1.000
_cell.length_c   1.000
_cell.angle_alpha   90.00
_cell.angle_beta   90.00
_cell.angle_gamma   90.00
#
_symmetry.space_group_name_H-M   'P 1'
#
loop_
_entity.id
_entity.type
_entity.pdbx_description
1 polymer ?
#
loop_
_entity_poly.entity_id
_entity_poly.type
_entity_poly.pdbx_seq_one_letter_code
_entity_poly.pdbx_strand_id
1 'polypeptide(L)'
;MNNFDQEIAYEAARKRVKKLKGFYIHLLVYLVVNVMIIYANYTYSKNNASLFEFRNFSTAFWWGIGLVAHGLNVFTIDLIFGKEWEKRKIRELMNSEKEKNDFV
;
A
#
# COMPACT_ATOMS: atom_id res chain seq x y z
N MET A 1 12.44 -2.05 -29.76
CA MET A 1 11.48 -1.98 -28.65
C MET A 1 10.42 -1.00 -29.12
N ASN A 2 9.20 -1.46 -29.34
CA ASN A 2 8.19 -0.69 -30.08
C ASN A 2 7.46 0.24 -29.10
N ASN A 3 6.87 1.35 -29.56
CA ASN A 3 6.20 2.33 -28.69
C ASN A 3 5.16 1.68 -27.75
N PHE A 4 4.45 0.66 -28.25
CA PHE A 4 3.49 -0.13 -27.50
C PHE A 4 4.10 -0.87 -26.29
N ASP A 5 5.28 -1.47 -26.46
CA ASP A 5 5.97 -2.18 -25.37
C ASP A 5 6.40 -1.17 -24.26
N GLN A 6 6.73 0.07 -24.64
CA GLN A 6 7.07 1.14 -23.70
C GLN A 6 5.85 1.63 -22.93
N GLU A 7 4.69 1.72 -23.58
CA GLU A 7 3.43 2.17 -22.97
C GLU A 7 2.93 1.18 -21.90
N ILE A 8 2.98 -0.13 -22.18
CA ILE A 8 2.64 -1.18 -21.21
C ILE A 8 3.57 -1.16 -19.99
N ALA A 9 4.89 -1.06 -20.23
CA ALA A 9 5.86 -0.99 -19.15
C ALA A 9 5.65 0.26 -18.28
N TYR A 10 5.35 1.39 -18.91
CA TYR A 10 5.05 2.65 -18.23
C TYR A 10 3.76 2.57 -17.40
N GLU A 11 2.69 2.00 -17.96
CA GLU A 11 1.42 1.73 -17.27
C GLU A 11 1.61 0.87 -16.01
N ALA A 12 2.39 -0.20 -16.12
CA ALA A 12 2.70 -1.10 -15.01
C ALA A 12 3.49 -0.37 -13.90
N ALA A 13 4.53 0.38 -14.28
CA ALA A 13 5.30 1.21 -13.35
C ALA A 13 4.43 2.27 -12.66
N ARG A 14 3.54 2.94 -13.41
CA ARG A 14 2.62 3.95 -12.89
C ARG A 14 1.63 3.36 -11.88
N LYS A 15 1.06 2.17 -12.17
CA LYS A 15 0.18 1.45 -11.24
C LYS A 15 0.88 1.11 -9.93
N ARG A 16 2.15 0.69 -10.00
CA ARG A 16 2.98 0.43 -8.81
C ARG A 16 3.21 1.67 -7.96
N VAL A 17 3.65 2.76 -8.58
CA VAL A 17 3.87 4.05 -7.89
C VAL A 17 2.57 4.54 -7.23
N LYS A 18 1.42 4.40 -7.91
CA LYS A 18 0.12 4.78 -7.34
C LYS A 18 -0.23 3.97 -6.09
N LYS A 19 0.00 2.65 -6.10
CA LYS A 19 -0.21 1.78 -4.94
C LYS A 19 0.71 2.15 -3.78
N LEU A 20 2.01 2.35 -4.06
CA LEU A 20 2.99 2.78 -3.06
C LEU A 20 2.60 4.11 -2.42
N LYS A 21 2.24 5.10 -3.23
CA LYS A 21 1.81 6.42 -2.75
C LYS A 21 0.58 6.33 -1.87
N GLY A 22 -0.40 5.49 -2.23
CA GLY A 22 -1.58 5.22 -1.42
C GLY A 22 -1.24 4.67 -0.04
N PHE A 23 -0.35 3.68 0.02
CA PHE A 23 0.13 3.12 1.29
C PHE A 23 0.86 4.15 2.15
N TYR A 24 1.79 4.93 1.58
CA TYR A 24 2.52 5.95 2.33
C TYR A 24 1.62 7.05 2.90
N ILE A 25 0.61 7.47 2.14
CA ILE A 25 -0.38 8.43 2.65
C ILE A 25 -1.14 7.82 3.83
N HIS A 26 -1.61 6.58 3.70
CA HIS A 26 -2.34 5.90 4.77
C HIS A 26 -1.46 5.73 6.02
N LEU A 27 -0.19 5.33 5.86
CA LEU A 27 0.79 5.21 6.92
C LEU A 27 1.05 6.55 7.62
N LEU A 28 1.21 7.63 6.84
CA LEU A 28 1.44 8.96 7.38
C LEU A 28 0.24 9.47 8.18
N VAL A 29 -0.98 9.30 7.64
CA VAL A 29 -2.22 9.63 8.37
C VAL A 29 -2.32 8.82 9.65
N TYR A 30 -2.04 7.52 9.60
CA TYR A 30 -2.02 6.65 10.78
C TYR A 30 -1.04 7.17 11.84
N LEU A 31 0.20 7.49 11.48
CA LEU A 31 1.19 7.99 12.43
C LEU A 31 0.78 9.34 13.02
N VAL A 32 0.35 10.29 12.18
CA VAL A 32 -0.03 11.64 12.60
C VAL A 32 -1.23 11.61 13.56
N VAL A 33 -2.28 10.84 13.24
CA VAL A 33 -3.46 10.71 14.09
C VAL A 33 -3.12 10.06 15.42
N ASN A 34 -2.35 8.96 15.41
CA ASN A 34 -1.97 8.27 16.65
C ASN A 34 -1.07 9.14 17.54
N VAL A 35 -0.10 9.87 16.96
CA VAL A 35 0.73 10.82 17.71
C VAL A 35 -0.11 11.93 18.32
N MET A 36 -1.08 12.50 17.57
CA MET A 36 -1.99 13.50 18.12
C MET A 36 -2.83 12.96 19.28
N ILE A 37 -3.35 11.72 19.18
CA ILE A 37 -4.12 11.09 20.26
C ILE A 37 -3.25 10.89 21.51
N ILE A 38 -2.01 10.40 21.35
CA ILE A 38 -1.08 10.20 22.47
C ILE A 38 -0.71 11.55 23.10
N TYR A 39 -0.41 12.56 22.29
CA TYR A 39 -0.06 13.90 22.75
C TYR A 39 -1.22 14.59 23.48
N ALA A 40 -2.44 14.47 22.95
CA ALA A 40 -3.64 14.97 23.60
C ALA A 40 -3.88 14.28 24.95
N ASN A 41 -3.77 12.95 25.01
CA ASN A 41 -3.88 12.22 26.28
C ASN A 41 -2.81 12.64 27.30
N TYR A 42 -1.57 12.82 26.87
CA TYR A 42 -0.48 13.29 27.73
C TYR A 42 -0.75 14.68 28.30
N THR A 43 -1.25 15.61 27.48
CA THR A 43 -1.48 17.01 27.88
C THR A 43 -2.73 17.18 28.75
N TYR A 44 -3.79 16.41 28.48
CA TYR A 44 -5.06 16.52 29.20
C TYR A 44 -5.15 15.63 30.45
N SER A 45 -4.28 14.63 30.62
CA SER A 45 -4.28 13.78 31.82
C SER A 45 -3.67 14.50 33.02
N LYS A 46 -4.46 15.34 33.69
CA LYS A 46 -4.19 15.85 35.05
C LYS A 46 -4.47 14.83 36.16
N ASN A 47 -5.15 13.72 35.85
CA ASN A 47 -5.70 12.79 36.83
C ASN A 47 -5.45 11.33 36.42
N ASN A 48 -4.21 10.83 36.45
CA ASN A 48 -3.86 9.39 36.45
C ASN A 48 -4.76 8.44 35.62
N ALA A 49 -5.33 8.93 34.52
CA ALA A 49 -6.23 8.15 33.67
C ALA A 49 -5.28 7.33 32.83
N SER A 50 -5.17 6.06 33.21
CA SER A 50 -4.14 5.13 32.79
C SER A 50 -3.85 5.29 31.31
N LEU A 51 -2.68 5.85 30.98
CA LEU A 51 -2.22 6.01 29.60
C LEU A 51 -2.21 4.64 28.87
N PHE A 52 -2.18 3.55 29.64
CA PHE A 52 -2.22 2.15 29.21
C PHE A 52 -3.62 1.54 29.14
N GLU A 53 -4.70 2.33 29.25
CA GLU A 53 -6.03 1.80 28.96
C GLU A 53 -6.10 1.31 27.51
N PHE A 54 -6.37 0.03 27.34
CA PHE A 54 -6.53 -0.62 26.04
C PHE A 54 -7.50 0.13 25.12
N ARG A 55 -8.48 0.85 25.70
CA ARG A 55 -9.41 1.71 24.97
C ARG A 55 -8.69 2.80 24.15
N ASN A 56 -7.63 3.42 24.67
CA ASN A 56 -6.87 4.45 23.95
C ASN A 56 -6.05 3.87 22.78
N PHE A 57 -5.61 2.61 22.90
CA PHE A 57 -4.86 1.92 21.86
C PHE A 57 -5.72 1.10 20.91
N SER A 58 -7.01 0.87 21.24
CA SER A 58 -7.91 0.05 20.43
C SER A 58 -8.08 0.58 19.01
N THR A 59 -8.19 1.91 18.85
CA THR A 59 -8.24 2.57 17.55
C THR A 59 -6.96 2.31 16.75
N ALA A 60 -5.80 2.49 17.39
CA ALA A 60 -4.49 2.22 16.79
C ALA A 60 -4.35 0.75 16.37
N PHE A 61 -4.81 -0.17 17.21
CA PHE A 61 -4.73 -1.61 16.99
C PHE A 61 -5.55 -2.05 15.77
N TRP A 62 -6.82 -1.66 15.71
CA TRP A 62 -7.70 -2.02 14.59
C TRP A 62 -7.28 -1.34 13.28
N TRP A 63 -6.85 -0.08 13.33
CA TRP A 63 -6.30 0.58 12.15
C TRP A 63 -4.95 -0.01 11.73
N GLY A 64 -4.15 -0.46 12.70
CA GLY A 64 -2.89 -1.16 12.46
C GLY A 64 -3.09 -2.45 11.68
N ILE A 65 -4.14 -3.22 11.98
CA ILE A 65 -4.51 -4.41 11.20
C ILE A 65 -4.83 -4.02 9.75
N GLY A 66 -5.63 -2.97 9.55
CA GLY A 66 -5.94 -2.46 8.20
C GLY A 66 -4.70 -1.97 7.43
N LEU A 67 -3.79 -1.30 8.13
CA LEU A 67 -2.52 -0.83 7.58
C LEU A 67 -1.60 -2.00 7.18
N VAL A 68 -1.49 -3.04 8.02
CA VAL A 68 -0.72 -4.25 7.70
C VAL A 68 -1.34 -4.98 6.51
N ALA A 69 -2.67 -5.14 6.45
CA ALA A 69 -3.34 -5.74 5.32
C ALA A 69 -3.13 -4.95 4.01
N HIS A 70 -3.19 -3.60 4.08
CA HIS A 70 -2.88 -2.75 2.94
C HIS A 70 -1.42 -2.88 2.51
N GLY A 71 -0.49 -2.87 3.47
CA GLY A 71 0.94 -3.07 3.22
C GLY A 71 1.22 -4.41 2.56
N LEU A 72 0.64 -5.48 3.06
CA LEU A 72 0.69 -6.79 2.42
C LEU A 72 0.14 -6.70 0.99
N ASN A 73 -1.05 -6.14 0.75
CA ASN A 73 -1.54 -6.03 -0.63
C ASN A 73 -0.60 -5.25 -1.59
N VAL A 74 0.11 -4.24 -1.07
CA VAL A 74 1.05 -3.43 -1.86
C VAL A 74 2.39 -4.13 -2.07
N PHE A 75 2.94 -4.81 -1.07
CA PHE A 75 4.30 -5.38 -1.10
C PHE A 75 4.34 -6.90 -1.30
N THR A 76 3.27 -7.63 -1.02
CA THR A 76 3.22 -9.10 -1.08
C THR A 76 3.43 -9.63 -2.49
N ILE A 77 2.97 -8.93 -3.53
CA ILE A 77 3.22 -9.36 -4.91
C ILE A 77 4.73 -9.36 -5.20
N ASP A 78 5.45 -8.33 -4.76
CA ASP A 78 6.89 -8.23 -4.95
C ASP A 78 7.69 -9.15 -4.01
N LEU A 79 7.20 -9.38 -2.78
CA LEU A 79 7.88 -10.22 -1.78
C LEU A 79 7.66 -11.72 -1.98
N ILE A 80 6.46 -12.17 -2.36
CA ILE A 80 6.13 -13.60 -2.50
C ILE A 80 6.47 -14.13 -3.89
N PHE A 81 6.09 -13.39 -4.94
CA PHE A 81 6.23 -13.90 -6.31
C PHE A 81 7.54 -13.47 -6.99
N GLY A 82 8.20 -12.43 -6.46
CA GLY A 82 9.49 -11.94 -6.94
C GLY A 82 9.43 -11.28 -8.33
N LYS A 83 10.55 -10.66 -8.72
CA LYS A 83 10.67 -9.94 -10.00
C LYS A 83 10.47 -10.84 -11.23
N GLU A 84 10.73 -12.14 -11.11
CA GLU A 84 10.60 -13.08 -12.23
C GLU A 84 9.13 -13.39 -12.58
N TRP A 85 8.26 -13.55 -11.57
CA TRP A 85 6.82 -13.67 -11.82
C TRP A 85 6.25 -12.41 -12.46
N GLU A 86 6.69 -11.24 -11.99
CA GLU A 86 6.26 -9.95 -12.54
C GLU A 86 6.64 -9.83 -14.02
N LYS A 87 7.91 -10.12 -14.37
CA LYS A 87 8.37 -10.14 -15.77
C LYS A 87 7.56 -11.12 -16.62
N ARG A 88 7.23 -12.30 -16.08
CA ARG A 88 6.41 -13.30 -16.78
C ARG A 88 4.99 -12.79 -17.02
N LYS A 89 4.37 -12.15 -16.03
CA LYS A 89 3.01 -11.61 -16.15
C LYS A 89 2.94 -10.42 -17.11
N ILE A 90 3.94 -9.54 -17.10
CA ILE A 90 4.07 -8.46 -18.09
C ILE A 90 4.18 -9.04 -19.50
N ARG A 91 4.99 -10.09 -19.69
CA ARG A 91 5.14 -10.77 -20.98
C ARG A 91 3.85 -11.44 -21.45
N GLU A 92 3.11 -12.11 -20.55
CA GLU A 92 1.79 -12.67 -20.85
C GLU A 92 0.80 -11.61 -21.30
N LEU A 93 0.67 -10.51 -20.54
CA LEU A 93 -0.24 -9.41 -20.89
C LEU A 93 0.12 -8.78 -22.25
N MET A 94 1.42 -8.59 -22.50
CA MET A 94 1.92 -8.04 -23.76
C MET A 94 1.63 -8.96 -24.95
N ASN A 95 1.69 -10.29 -24.75
CA ASN A 95 1.34 -11.26 -25.79
C ASN A 95 -0.18 -11.32 -26.02
N SER A 96 -1.00 -11.30 -24.97
CA SER A 96 -2.46 -11.30 -25.09
C SER A 96 -3.00 -10.05 -25.79
N GLU A 97 -2.38 -8.89 -25.57
CA GLU A 97 -2.76 -7.67 -26.30
C GLU A 97 -2.29 -7.66 -27.76
N LYS A 98 -1.13 -8.27 -28.07
CA LYS A 98 -0.68 -8.44 -29.45
C LYS A 98 -1.64 -9.33 -30.24
N GLU A 99 -2.02 -10.48 -29.69
CA GLU A 99 -3.07 -11.33 -30.30
C GLU A 99 -4.35 -10.53 -30.52
N LYS A 100 -4.81 -9.77 -29.54
CA LYS A 100 -6.07 -9.02 -29.65
C LYS A 100 -6.05 -7.92 -30.73
N ASN A 101 -4.89 -7.28 -30.96
CA ASN A 101 -4.73 -6.29 -32.04
C ASN A 101 -4.52 -6.93 -33.41
N ASP A 102 -4.00 -8.17 -33.48
CA ASP A 102 -3.86 -8.90 -34.76
C ASP A 102 -5.21 -9.45 -35.28
N PHE A 103 -6.24 -9.50 -34.42
CA PHE A 103 -7.61 -9.93 -34.76
C PHE A 103 -8.59 -8.78 -35.09
N VAL A 104 -8.13 -7.52 -35.07
CA VAL A 104 -8.92 -6.31 -35.41
C VAL A 104 -8.39 -5.67 -36.67
#